data_AF-B2A436-F1
#
_entry.id   AF-B2A436-F1
#
_cell.length_a   1.000
_cell.length_b   1.000
_cell.length_c   1.000
_cell.angle_alpha   90.00
_cell.angle_beta   90.00
_cell.angle_gamma   90.00
#
_symmetry.space_group_name_H-M   'P 1'
#
loop_
_entity.id
_entity.type
_entity.pdbx_description
1 polymer ?
#
loop_
_entity_poly.entity_id
_entity_poly.type
_entity_poly.pdbx_seq_one_letter_code
_entity_poly.pdbx_strand_id
1 'polypeptide(L)'
;MLRRKLVFLIIGMSLTVLMAFTTGCSPEEYEVEVRAEPEGTGRISGEGVYEEGEEVTVKAEPEEGYEFLGWAVDGDTVSEDKNYTFEINDDKQLEAVFEQKHAIETEGVELDKVSKLPQSH
;
A
#
# COMPACT_ATOMS: atom_id res chain seq x y z
N MET A 1 34.66 -49.94 -38.51
CA MET A 1 34.43 -49.48 -37.11
C MET A 1 34.41 -47.94 -36.99
N LEU A 2 33.95 -47.20 -38.00
CA LEU A 2 33.92 -45.73 -38.02
C LEU A 2 32.48 -45.20 -37.91
N ARG A 3 31.72 -45.71 -36.92
CA ARG A 3 30.34 -45.28 -36.61
C ARG A 3 30.10 -45.03 -35.12
N ARG A 4 31.19 -44.91 -34.35
CA ARG A 4 31.14 -44.89 -32.87
C ARG A 4 31.74 -43.63 -32.24
N LYS A 5 32.40 -42.78 -33.03
CA LYS A 5 33.02 -41.53 -32.54
C LYS A 5 32.39 -40.25 -33.10
N LEU A 6 31.50 -40.35 -34.09
CA LEU A 6 30.79 -39.18 -34.64
C LEU A 6 29.49 -38.85 -33.87
N VAL A 7 28.90 -39.83 -33.18
CA VAL A 7 27.70 -39.60 -32.35
C VAL A 7 28.04 -38.94 -31.00
N PHE A 8 29.24 -39.17 -30.45
CA PHE A 8 29.69 -38.51 -29.22
C PHE A 8 30.18 -37.06 -29.41
N LEU A 9 30.53 -36.66 -30.64
CA LEU A 9 30.88 -35.27 -30.93
C LEU A 9 29.64 -34.39 -31.19
N ILE A 10 28.52 -34.99 -31.61
CA ILE A 10 27.25 -34.28 -31.81
C ILE A 10 26.42 -34.23 -30.53
N ILE A 11 26.52 -35.25 -29.66
CA ILE A 11 25.78 -35.26 -28.37
C ILE A 11 26.49 -34.44 -27.28
N GLY A 12 27.81 -34.21 -27.38
CA GLY A 12 28.57 -33.37 -26.44
C GLY A 12 28.47 -31.85 -26.68
N MET A 13 27.99 -31.42 -27.84
CA MET A 13 27.83 -30.00 -28.20
C MET A 13 26.35 -29.59 -28.35
N SER A 14 25.43 -30.46 -27.91
CA SER A 14 23.97 -30.23 -27.97
C SER A 14 23.28 -30.28 -26.59
N LEU A 15 24.01 -30.56 -25.49
CA LEU A 15 23.42 -30.55 -24.15
C LEU A 15 23.78 -29.31 -23.31
N THR A 16 24.87 -28.60 -23.65
CA THR A 16 25.15 -27.30 -23.01
C THR A 16 24.28 -26.17 -23.58
N VAL A 17 23.69 -26.35 -24.76
CA VAL A 17 22.75 -25.38 -25.37
C VAL A 17 21.29 -25.63 -24.94
N LEU A 18 20.99 -26.71 -24.20
CA LEU A 18 19.65 -26.92 -23.64
C LEU A 18 19.41 -26.10 -22.35
N MET A 19 20.47 -25.64 -21.66
CA MET A 19 20.34 -24.71 -20.53
C MET A 19 20.17 -23.25 -20.96
N ALA A 20 20.31 -22.94 -22.26
CA ALA A 20 20.21 -21.57 -22.78
C ALA A 20 18.84 -21.27 -23.42
N PHE A 21 17.78 -21.97 -23.01
CA PHE A 21 16.39 -21.73 -23.43
C PHE A 21 15.45 -21.46 -22.25
N THR A 22 15.96 -20.90 -21.15
CA THR A 22 15.12 -20.43 -20.03
C THR A 22 15.28 -18.94 -19.75
N THR A 23 15.85 -18.16 -20.67
CA THR A 23 15.73 -16.70 -20.62
C THR A 23 14.34 -16.31 -21.13
N GLY A 24 13.31 -16.90 -20.52
CA GLY A 24 11.96 -16.38 -20.62
C GLY A 24 11.94 -15.03 -19.90
N CYS A 25 11.22 -14.07 -20.49
CA CYS A 25 10.93 -12.74 -19.98
C CYS A 25 11.00 -12.70 -18.44
N SER A 26 11.98 -11.99 -17.87
CA SER A 26 11.85 -11.56 -16.47
C SER A 26 10.74 -10.51 -16.46
N PRO A 27 9.71 -10.63 -15.61
CA PRO A 27 8.76 -9.53 -15.43
C PRO A 27 9.52 -8.30 -14.95
N GLU A 28 9.09 -7.13 -15.39
CA GLU A 28 9.54 -5.87 -14.78
C GLU A 28 8.90 -5.79 -13.39
N GLU A 29 9.69 -5.40 -12.39
CA GLU A 29 9.27 -5.33 -11.00
C GLU A 29 9.41 -3.89 -10.51
N TYR A 30 8.46 -3.46 -9.68
CA TYR A 30 8.43 -2.11 -9.10
C TYR A 30 8.24 -2.18 -7.58
N GLU A 31 8.84 -1.22 -6.88
CA GLU A 31 8.78 -1.11 -5.42
C GLU A 31 7.67 -0.15 -4.97
N VAL A 32 6.89 -0.59 -3.99
CA VAL A 32 5.90 0.24 -3.30
C VAL A 32 6.41 0.48 -1.88
N GLU A 33 6.70 1.73 -1.58
CA GLU A 33 7.02 2.20 -0.24
C GLU A 33 5.82 2.95 0.33
N VAL A 34 5.52 2.73 1.61
CA VAL A 34 4.46 3.44 2.33
C VAL A 34 5.00 4.03 3.63
N ARG A 35 4.58 5.26 3.95
CA ARG A 35 4.92 5.92 5.21
C ARG A 35 3.70 6.59 5.83
N ALA A 36 3.68 6.70 7.15
CA ALA A 36 2.64 7.42 7.88
C ALA A 36 3.13 8.83 8.18
N GLU A 37 2.27 9.82 7.97
CA GLU A 37 2.55 11.22 8.24
C GLU A 37 1.45 11.81 9.14
N PRO A 38 1.76 12.18 10.41
CA PRO A 38 3.02 11.98 11.12
C PRO A 38 3.34 10.50 11.45
N GLU A 39 4.61 10.17 11.70
CA GLU A 39 5.01 8.81 12.10
C GLU A 39 4.30 8.35 13.40
N GLY A 40 3.86 7.08 13.43
CA GLY A 40 3.24 6.47 14.61
C GLY A 40 1.79 6.88 14.88
N THR A 41 1.14 7.57 13.94
CA THR A 41 -0.28 7.97 14.03
C THR A 41 -1.24 6.95 13.41
N GLY A 42 -0.70 5.91 12.80
CA GLY A 42 -1.46 4.83 12.20
C GLY A 42 -0.57 3.64 11.84
N ARG A 43 -1.21 2.49 11.64
CA ARG A 43 -0.60 1.31 11.04
C ARG A 43 -0.89 1.31 9.55
N ILE A 44 0.15 1.09 8.76
CA ILE A 44 0.09 0.99 7.30
C ILE A 44 0.57 -0.38 6.83
N SER A 45 0.11 -0.81 5.67
CA SER A 45 0.56 -2.07 5.03
C SER A 45 0.34 -2.02 3.52
N GLY A 46 1.02 -2.91 2.79
CA GLY A 46 0.94 -3.01 1.33
C GLY A 46 2.22 -2.56 0.63
N GLU A 47 3.28 -2.30 1.39
CA GLU A 47 4.63 -2.16 0.88
C GLU A 47 5.20 -3.49 0.39
N GLY A 48 6.04 -3.42 -0.64
CA GLY A 48 6.66 -4.60 -1.24
C GLY A 48 7.13 -4.36 -2.66
N VAL A 49 7.61 -5.44 -3.28
CA VAL A 49 8.00 -5.48 -4.69
C VAL A 49 6.95 -6.30 -5.44
N TYR A 50 6.46 -5.75 -6.55
CA TYR A 50 5.35 -6.28 -7.32
C TYR A 50 5.70 -6.34 -8.81
N GLU A 51 5.12 -7.28 -9.54
CA GLU A 51 5.28 -7.36 -11.00
C GLU A 51 4.49 -6.24 -11.69
N GLU A 52 5.01 -5.69 -12.78
CA GLU A 52 4.31 -4.72 -13.64
C GLU A 52 2.90 -5.21 -14.00
N GLY A 53 1.90 -4.34 -13.82
CA GLY A 53 0.50 -4.63 -14.08
C GLY A 53 -0.23 -5.35 -12.95
N GLU A 54 0.44 -5.66 -11.82
CA GLU A 54 -0.24 -6.23 -10.65
C GLU A 54 -1.13 -5.19 -9.95
N GLU A 55 -2.28 -5.62 -9.43
CA GLU A 55 -3.13 -4.81 -8.56
C GLU A 55 -2.59 -4.82 -7.13
N VAL A 56 -1.97 -3.72 -6.72
CA VAL A 56 -1.47 -3.53 -5.36
C VAL A 56 -2.53 -2.85 -4.51
N THR A 57 -2.72 -3.30 -3.26
CA THR A 57 -3.64 -2.67 -2.31
C THR A 57 -2.90 -2.23 -1.06
N VAL A 58 -2.82 -0.92 -0.84
CA VAL A 58 -2.32 -0.33 0.41
C VAL A 58 -3.46 -0.11 1.40
N LYS A 59 -3.17 -0.26 2.70
CA LYS A 59 -4.16 -0.16 3.77
C LYS A 59 -3.65 0.70 4.93
N ALA A 60 -4.53 1.56 5.43
CA ALA A 60 -4.29 2.45 6.56
C ALA A 60 -5.29 2.20 7.70
N GLU A 61 -4.77 2.00 8.90
CA GLU A 61 -5.51 1.85 10.15
C GLU A 61 -5.07 2.97 11.11
N PRO A 62 -5.90 4.01 11.33
CA PRO A 62 -5.57 5.07 12.29
C PRO A 62 -5.41 4.53 13.71
N GLU A 63 -4.43 5.05 14.44
CA GLU A 63 -4.32 4.84 15.88
C GLU A 63 -5.44 5.57 16.65
N GLU A 64 -5.59 5.23 17.94
CA GLU A 64 -6.55 5.90 18.80
C GLU A 64 -6.28 7.41 18.86
N GLY A 65 -7.34 8.22 18.74
CA GLY A 65 -7.23 9.67 18.71
C GLY A 65 -6.82 10.27 17.36
N TYR A 66 -6.63 9.46 16.31
CA TYR A 66 -6.36 9.93 14.95
C TYR A 66 -7.45 9.53 13.95
N GLU A 67 -7.57 10.30 12.88
CA GLU A 67 -8.31 9.98 11.66
C GLU A 67 -7.39 9.95 10.45
N PHE A 68 -7.75 9.14 9.46
CA PHE A 68 -7.05 9.06 8.19
C PHE A 68 -7.68 10.06 7.23
N LEU A 69 -6.86 10.92 6.63
CA LEU A 69 -7.28 11.92 5.66
C LEU A 69 -7.15 11.42 4.22
N GLY A 70 -6.11 10.64 3.92
CA GLY A 70 -5.91 10.13 2.57
C GLY A 70 -4.51 9.59 2.31
N TRP A 71 -4.38 8.90 1.19
CA TRP A 71 -3.11 8.54 0.57
C TRP A 71 -2.67 9.69 -0.33
N ALA A 72 -1.42 10.12 -0.21
CA ALA A 72 -0.80 11.10 -1.08
C ALA A 72 0.42 10.53 -1.81
N VAL A 73 0.65 10.99 -3.03
CA VAL A 73 1.86 10.72 -3.83
C VAL A 73 2.38 12.07 -4.30
N ASP A 74 3.66 12.35 -4.06
CA ASP A 74 4.29 13.65 -4.39
C ASP A 74 3.55 14.89 -3.85
N GLY A 75 2.81 14.72 -2.74
CA GLY A 75 2.01 15.78 -2.10
C GLY A 75 0.59 15.94 -2.63
N ASP A 76 0.19 15.19 -3.67
CA ASP A 76 -1.17 15.18 -4.20
C ASP A 76 -1.97 13.99 -3.62
N THR A 77 -3.16 14.25 -3.10
CA THR A 77 -4.06 13.19 -2.59
C THR A 77 -4.58 12.34 -3.73
N VAL A 78 -4.25 11.04 -3.70
CA VAL A 78 -4.69 10.05 -4.71
C VAL A 78 -5.93 9.27 -4.27
N SER A 79 -6.18 9.18 -2.96
CA SER A 79 -7.37 8.50 -2.43
C SER A 79 -7.68 8.97 -1.00
N GLU A 80 -8.95 9.13 -0.66
CA GLU A 80 -9.44 9.37 0.71
C GLU A 80 -9.85 8.06 1.40
N ASP A 81 -9.88 6.94 0.66
CA ASP A 81 -10.24 5.63 1.18
C ASP A 81 -9.05 4.95 1.87
N LYS A 82 -9.30 4.36 3.04
CA LYS A 82 -8.29 3.61 3.81
C LYS A 82 -7.68 2.44 3.06
N ASN A 83 -8.43 1.86 2.12
CA ASN A 83 -7.94 0.82 1.23
C ASN A 83 -7.86 1.44 -0.16
N TYR A 84 -6.66 1.52 -0.72
CA TYR A 84 -6.44 2.07 -2.05
C TYR A 84 -5.80 1.00 -2.92
N THR A 85 -6.47 0.64 -4.01
CA THR A 85 -6.01 -0.34 -4.98
C THR A 85 -5.64 0.36 -6.28
N PHE A 86 -4.48 0.04 -6.82
CA PHE A 86 -3.98 0.59 -8.07
C PHE A 86 -3.13 -0.43 -8.82
N GLU A 87 -2.98 -0.22 -10.13
CA GLU A 87 -2.08 -1.01 -10.97
C GLU A 87 -0.65 -0.44 -10.90
N ILE A 88 0.33 -1.27 -10.59
CA ILE A 88 1.73 -0.87 -10.49
C ILE A 88 2.41 -0.86 -11.87
N ASN A 89 2.97 0.29 -12.26
CA ASN A 89 3.65 0.48 -13.55
C ASN A 89 4.95 1.30 -13.40
N ASP A 90 5.31 1.66 -12.16
CA ASP A 90 6.43 2.50 -11.76
C ASP A 90 6.62 2.37 -10.25
N ASP A 91 7.81 2.66 -9.72
CA ASP A 91 8.05 2.71 -8.28
C ASP A 91 7.15 3.77 -7.63
N LYS A 92 6.51 3.45 -6.51
CA LYS A 92 5.59 4.37 -5.83
C LYS A 92 5.96 4.58 -4.37
N GLN A 93 5.96 5.84 -3.98
CA GLN A 93 6.04 6.26 -2.58
C GLN A 93 4.70 6.87 -2.19
N LEU A 94 3.98 6.21 -1.27
CA LEU A 94 2.70 6.68 -0.76
C LEU A 94 2.81 7.15 0.69
N GLU A 95 2.14 8.26 0.96
CA GLU A 95 2.05 8.85 2.30
C GLU A 95 0.63 8.69 2.82
N ALA A 96 0.45 7.94 3.90
CA ALA A 96 -0.79 7.91 4.65
C ALA A 96 -0.85 9.13 5.58
N VAL A 97 -1.72 10.08 5.25
CA VAL A 97 -1.87 11.32 6.02
C VAL A 97 -2.91 11.10 7.11
N PHE A 98 -2.53 11.41 8.34
CA PHE A 98 -3.41 11.34 9.51
C PHE A 98 -3.50 12.68 10.24
N GLU A 99 -4.65 12.92 10.87
CA GLU A 99 -4.89 14.09 11.70
C GLU A 99 -5.43 13.67 13.07
N GLN A 100 -5.07 14.43 14.12
CA GLN A 100 -5.61 14.20 15.46
C GLN A 100 -7.10 14.55 15.49
N LYS A 101 -7.93 13.60 15.92
CA LYS A 101 -9.34 13.84 16.20
C LYS A 101 -9.45 14.83 17.35
N HIS A 102 -10.07 15.97 17.11
CA HIS A 102 -10.48 16.84 18.19
C HIS A 102 -11.60 16.17 18.98
N ALA A 103 -11.29 15.76 20.21
CA ALA A 103 -12.31 15.42 21.19
C ALA A 103 -13.03 16.71 21.57
N ILE A 104 -14.11 17.04 20.87
CA ILE A 104 -15.12 17.93 21.45
C ILE A 104 -15.78 17.08 22.54
N GLU A 105 -15.21 17.12 23.75
CA GLU A 105 -15.97 16.82 24.94
C GLU A 105 -17.24 17.65 24.83
N THR A 106 -18.34 16.97 24.54
CA THR A 106 -19.65 17.54 24.76
C THR A 106 -19.77 17.62 26.27
N GLU A 107 -19.13 18.61 26.90
CA GLU A 107 -19.55 19.10 28.20
C GLU A 107 -21.05 19.30 28.07
N GLY A 108 -21.81 18.53 28.83
CA GLY A 108 -23.24 18.55 28.77
C GLY A 108 -23.72 19.99 28.93
N VAL A 109 -24.38 20.53 27.91
CA VAL A 109 -25.34 21.60 28.17
C VAL A 109 -26.52 20.91 28.85
N GLU A 110 -26.38 20.68 30.16
CA GLU A 110 -27.47 20.35 31.06
C GLU A 110 -28.41 21.56 31.08
N LEU A 111 -29.35 21.62 30.12
CA LEU A 111 -30.46 22.56 30.13
C LEU A 111 -31.53 22.09 31.13
N ASP A 112 -31.19 22.00 32.42
CA ASP A 112 -32.20 21.78 33.43
C ASP A 112 -31.92 22.56 34.73
N LYS A 113 -32.73 23.63 34.90
CA LYS A 113 -33.04 24.45 36.10
C LYS A 113 -32.11 25.66 36.28
N VAL A 114 -32.56 26.92 36.20
CA VAL A 114 -33.56 27.63 37.04
C VAL A 114 -33.89 28.93 36.27
N SER A 115 -35.14 29.30 35.95
CA SER A 115 -36.03 29.95 36.90
C SER A 115 -37.49 29.90 36.45
N LYS A 116 -38.29 29.15 37.23
CA LYS A 116 -39.72 29.32 37.38
C LYS A 116 -40.00 30.79 37.72
N LEU A 117 -40.69 31.54 36.85
CA LEU A 117 -41.13 32.90 37.18
C LEU A 117 -42.09 32.85 38.39
N PRO A 118 -42.01 33.82 39.33
CA PRO A 118 -43.03 33.96 40.37
C PRO A 118 -44.39 34.29 39.74
N GLN A 119 -45.46 33.71 40.29
CA GLN A 119 -46.83 33.97 39.86
C GLN A 119 -47.16 35.47 39.96
N SER A 120 -47.81 35.99 38.92
CA SER A 120 -48.55 37.25 39.01
C SER A 120 -50.06 36.98 38.93
N HIS A 121 -50.75 37.49 39.95
CA HIS A 121 -52.16 37.84 40.04
C HIS A 121 -53.19 36.80 40.50
#